data_AF-A0A0P1I5W3-F1
#
_entry.id   AF-A0A0P1I5W3-F1
#
_cell.length_a   1.000
_cell.length_b   1.000
_cell.length_c   1.000
_cell.angle_alpha   90.00
_cell.angle_beta   90.00
_cell.angle_gamma   90.00
#
_symmetry.space_group_name_H-M   'P 1'
#
loop_
_entity.id
_entity.type
_entity.pdbx_description
1 polymer ?
#
loop_
_entity_poly.entity_id
_entity_poly.type
_entity_poly.pdbx_seq_one_letter_code
_entity_poly.pdbx_strand_id
1 'polypeptide(L)'
;MSKRFLLATFFIGSFVAGAATAQFGYVPWRVNALPGNGNFEVVEGPGAGNQRYWCEAAKFARDRLRVRGNTRMYIINPEGRSQTQANSYGVGFTVDPSPEVLEAANSAGGYSVSITKIGYNLSVSHSQSFCGANVLF
;
A
#
# COMPACT_ATOMS: atom_id res chain seq x y z
N MET A 1 16.70 -64.35 45.31
CA MET A 1 16.53 -64.16 43.86
C MET A 1 15.42 -63.13 43.67
N SER A 2 15.73 -61.84 43.61
CA SER A 2 14.71 -60.78 43.59
C SER A 2 15.07 -59.75 42.51
N LYS A 3 14.37 -59.83 41.38
CA LYS A 3 14.45 -58.88 40.26
C LYS A 3 13.71 -57.60 40.65
N ARG A 4 14.42 -56.46 40.70
CA ARG A 4 13.79 -55.14 40.85
C ARG A 4 13.50 -54.57 39.47
N PHE A 5 12.22 -54.38 39.18
CA PHE A 5 11.69 -53.81 37.95
C PHE A 5 11.92 -52.29 37.96
N LEU A 6 12.59 -51.75 36.95
CA LEU A 6 12.73 -50.31 36.73
C LEU A 6 11.47 -49.79 36.02
N LEU A 7 10.72 -48.91 36.69
CA LEU A 7 9.61 -48.17 36.10
C LEU A 7 10.17 -46.98 35.30
N ALA A 8 9.97 -46.99 33.98
CA ALA A 8 10.28 -45.86 33.11
C ALA A 8 9.07 -44.90 33.05
N THR A 9 9.25 -43.67 33.52
CA THR A 9 8.21 -42.63 33.52
C THR A 9 8.23 -41.89 32.18
N PHE A 10 7.13 -41.98 31.43
CA PHE A 10 6.93 -41.27 30.16
C PHE A 10 6.31 -39.89 30.44
N PHE A 11 7.05 -38.80 30.22
CA PHE A 11 6.50 -37.44 30.28
C PHE A 11 5.88 -37.08 28.93
N ILE A 12 4.56 -36.95 28.88
CA ILE A 12 3.82 -36.46 27.70
C ILE A 12 3.81 -34.92 27.78
N GLY A 13 4.65 -34.27 26.98
CA GLY A 13 4.63 -32.81 26.81
C GLY A 13 3.42 -32.36 25.99
N SER A 14 2.56 -31.54 26.57
CA SER A 14 1.40 -30.95 25.87
C SER A 14 1.86 -29.78 25.01
N PHE A 15 1.71 -29.89 23.68
CA PHE A 15 1.84 -28.76 22.77
C PHE A 15 0.56 -27.92 22.85
N VAL A 16 0.63 -26.77 23.52
CA VAL A 16 -0.46 -25.80 23.49
C VAL A 16 -0.39 -25.07 22.16
N ALA A 17 -1.33 -25.34 21.25
CA ALA A 17 -1.50 -24.58 20.03
C ALA A 17 -1.99 -23.16 20.41
N GLY A 18 -1.10 -22.17 20.31
CA GLY A 18 -1.46 -20.77 20.49
C GLY A 18 -2.38 -20.33 19.36
N ALA A 19 -3.57 -19.83 19.68
CA ALA A 19 -4.44 -19.20 18.70
C ALA A 19 -3.78 -17.91 18.17
N ALA A 20 -3.40 -17.89 16.89
CA ALA A 20 -3.00 -16.67 16.22
C ALA A 20 -4.23 -15.77 16.06
N THR A 21 -4.36 -14.75 16.91
CA THR A 21 -5.40 -13.73 16.74
C THR A 21 -4.95 -12.77 15.64
N ALA A 22 -5.69 -12.74 14.53
CA ALA A 22 -5.53 -11.69 13.53
C ALA A 22 -6.15 -10.40 14.10
N GLN A 23 -5.31 -9.50 14.62
CA GLN A 23 -5.77 -8.17 15.02
C GLN A 23 -5.98 -7.32 13.76
N PHE A 24 -7.22 -7.16 13.33
CA PHE A 24 -7.59 -6.15 12.35
C PHE A 24 -7.56 -4.77 13.04
N GLY A 25 -6.36 -4.23 13.26
CA GLY A 25 -6.18 -2.88 13.76
C GLY A 25 -6.58 -1.85 12.69
N TYR A 26 -7.26 -0.78 13.11
CA TYR A 26 -7.52 0.37 12.24
C TYR A 26 -6.18 0.96 11.76
N VAL A 27 -5.88 0.85 10.46
CA VAL A 27 -4.71 1.47 9.83
C VAL A 27 -5.20 2.75 9.15
N PRO A 28 -4.90 3.96 9.67
CA PRO A 28 -5.25 5.18 8.96
C PRO A 28 -4.52 5.25 7.61
N TRP A 29 -5.10 5.97 6.65
CA TRP A 29 -4.41 6.30 5.39
C TRP A 29 -3.05 6.93 5.68
N ARG A 30 -2.01 6.43 5.04
CA ARG A 30 -0.62 6.86 5.25
C ARG A 30 0.11 6.98 3.94
N VAL A 31 1.04 7.93 3.87
CA VAL A 31 1.92 8.08 2.71
C VAL A 31 3.37 8.09 3.19
N ASN A 32 4.17 7.18 2.65
CA ASN A 32 5.56 6.97 3.02
C ASN A 32 6.46 7.19 1.80
N ALA A 33 7.68 7.69 2.01
CA ALA A 33 8.63 7.80 0.92
C ALA A 33 9.09 6.41 0.46
N LEU A 34 9.34 6.25 -0.85
CA LEU A 34 10.00 5.10 -1.44
C LEU A 34 11.41 5.50 -1.91
N PRO A 35 12.33 4.53 -2.11
CA PRO A 35 13.60 4.82 -2.75
C PRO A 35 13.42 5.47 -4.13
N GLY A 36 14.30 6.42 -4.46
CA GLY A 36 14.25 7.21 -5.69
C GLY A 36 13.68 8.62 -5.49
N ASN A 37 14.02 9.53 -6.39
CA ASN A 37 13.60 10.92 -6.29
C ASN A 37 12.09 11.03 -6.55
N GLY A 38 11.35 11.71 -5.67
CA GLY A 38 9.92 11.92 -5.84
C GLY A 38 9.04 10.66 -5.76
N ASN A 39 9.60 9.51 -5.36
CA ASN A 39 8.86 8.26 -5.22
C ASN A 39 8.21 8.17 -3.82
N PHE A 40 6.97 7.69 -3.77
CA PHE A 40 6.24 7.51 -2.52
C PHE A 40 5.16 6.43 -2.65
N GLU A 41 4.82 5.81 -1.54
CA GLU A 41 3.76 4.82 -1.43
C GLU A 41 2.59 5.41 -0.65
N VAL A 42 1.38 5.30 -1.21
CA VAL A 42 0.14 5.50 -0.47
C VAL A 42 -0.31 4.13 0.04
N VAL A 43 -0.32 3.96 1.36
CA VAL A 43 -0.78 2.75 2.04
C VAL A 43 -2.28 2.85 2.28
N GLU A 44 -2.98 1.76 1.97
CA GLU A 44 -4.43 1.65 2.13
C GLU A 44 -4.86 1.95 3.56
N GLY A 45 -5.94 2.71 3.69
CA GLY A 45 -6.72 2.83 4.91
C GLY A 45 -8.18 2.47 4.67
N PRO A 46 -9.00 2.34 5.72
CA PRO A 46 -10.37 1.87 5.60
C PRO A 46 -11.26 2.81 4.78
N GLY A 47 -12.27 2.21 4.12
CA GLY A 47 -13.48 2.89 3.67
C GLY A 47 -13.34 3.78 2.43
N ALA A 48 -12.41 3.49 1.51
CA ALA A 48 -12.35 4.25 0.26
C ALA A 48 -11.69 3.50 -0.91
N GLY A 49 -12.21 3.73 -2.12
CA GLY A 49 -11.67 3.17 -3.37
C GLY A 49 -10.63 4.06 -4.05
N ASN A 50 -10.34 3.76 -5.32
CA ASN A 50 -9.23 4.31 -6.11
C ASN A 50 -9.03 5.83 -5.97
N GLN A 51 -10.10 6.61 -5.96
CA GLN A 51 -10.05 8.08 -5.85
C GLN A 51 -9.36 8.56 -4.56
N ARG A 52 -9.49 7.84 -3.43
CA ARG A 52 -8.81 8.22 -2.19
C ARG A 52 -7.31 8.02 -2.26
N TYR A 53 -6.81 6.97 -2.91
CA TYR A 53 -5.37 6.82 -3.16
C TYR A 53 -4.81 8.04 -3.89
N TRP A 54 -5.50 8.48 -4.94
CA TRP A 54 -5.12 9.68 -5.70
C TRP A 54 -5.18 10.95 -4.85
N CYS A 55 -6.21 11.12 -4.01
CA CYS A 55 -6.27 12.25 -3.08
C CYS A 55 -5.06 12.28 -2.12
N GLU A 56 -4.76 11.17 -1.45
CA GLU A 56 -3.66 11.10 -0.49
C GLU A 56 -2.31 11.30 -1.19
N ALA A 57 -2.16 10.76 -2.41
CA ALA A 57 -1.00 11.05 -3.27
C ALA A 57 -0.87 12.56 -3.57
N ALA A 58 -1.97 13.21 -3.94
CA ALA A 58 -1.99 14.65 -4.25
C ALA A 58 -1.63 15.51 -3.05
N LYS A 59 -2.14 15.18 -1.86
CA LYS A 59 -1.78 15.83 -0.59
C LYS A 59 -0.29 15.70 -0.35
N PHE A 60 0.28 14.50 -0.47
CA PHE A 60 1.71 14.28 -0.25
C PHE A 60 2.57 15.04 -1.28
N ALA A 61 2.23 14.96 -2.56
CA ALA A 61 2.94 15.68 -3.62
C ALA A 61 2.92 17.20 -3.40
N ARG A 62 1.77 17.78 -3.03
CA ARG A 62 1.65 19.21 -2.73
C ARG A 62 2.36 19.59 -1.44
N ASP A 63 2.08 18.91 -0.34
CA ASP A 63 2.45 19.38 1.01
C ASP A 63 3.86 18.98 1.40
N ARG A 64 4.32 17.80 0.92
CA ARG A 64 5.62 17.23 1.28
C ARG A 64 6.66 17.40 0.17
N LEU A 65 6.29 17.11 -1.07
CA LEU A 65 7.20 17.29 -2.22
C LEU A 65 7.19 18.71 -2.79
N ARG A 66 6.19 19.54 -2.44
CA ARG A 66 6.05 20.94 -2.88
C ARG A 66 6.06 21.12 -4.40
N VAL A 67 5.52 20.13 -5.14
CA VAL A 67 5.39 20.21 -6.59
C VAL A 67 4.13 20.98 -7.01
N ARG A 68 4.10 21.44 -8.25
CA ARG A 68 3.00 22.25 -8.80
C ARG A 68 1.76 21.41 -9.10
N GLY A 69 0.60 22.06 -9.18
CA GLY A 69 -0.67 21.39 -9.49
C GLY A 69 -0.70 20.69 -10.87
N ASN A 70 0.03 21.22 -11.86
CA ASN A 70 0.14 20.62 -13.19
C ASN A 70 1.18 19.48 -13.27
N THR A 71 1.97 19.25 -12.22
CA THR A 71 2.87 18.09 -12.15
C THR A 71 2.05 16.81 -12.17
N ARG A 72 2.48 15.83 -12.97
CA ARG A 72 1.81 14.53 -13.09
C ARG A 72 2.41 13.54 -12.10
N MET A 73 1.55 12.77 -11.45
CA MET A 73 1.93 11.65 -10.60
C MET A 73 1.65 10.35 -11.35
N TYR A 74 2.64 9.47 -11.46
CA TYR A 74 2.57 8.22 -12.21
C TYR A 74 2.61 7.04 -11.26
N ILE A 75 1.83 6.00 -11.55
CA ILE A 75 1.94 4.72 -10.83
C ILE A 75 3.22 4.00 -11.27
N ILE A 76 4.05 3.64 -10.30
CA ILE A 76 5.26 2.81 -10.49
C ILE A 76 5.12 1.43 -9.85
N ASN A 77 4.25 1.30 -8.85
CA ASN A 77 3.86 0.02 -8.27
C ASN A 77 2.33 -0.02 -8.19
N PRO A 78 1.66 -0.82 -9.02
CA PRO A 78 0.22 -1.03 -8.92
C PRO A 78 -0.19 -1.50 -7.53
N GLU A 79 -1.47 -1.36 -7.20
CA GLU A 79 -2.02 -1.85 -5.93
C GLU A 79 -1.59 -3.30 -5.67
N GLY A 80 -0.98 -3.49 -4.50
CA GLY A 80 -0.44 -4.77 -4.08
C GLY A 80 0.03 -4.69 -2.63
N ARG A 81 0.76 -5.70 -2.18
CA ARG A 81 1.32 -5.70 -0.82
C ARG A 81 2.19 -4.46 -0.61
N SER A 82 1.92 -3.72 0.47
CA SER A 82 2.69 -2.52 0.79
C SER A 82 4.17 -2.85 1.00
N GLN A 83 5.01 -1.98 0.45
CA GLN A 83 6.46 -2.02 0.58
C GLN A 83 6.94 -1.38 1.88
N THR A 84 6.15 -0.47 2.45
CA THR A 84 6.54 0.33 3.62
C THR A 84 5.76 0.00 4.89
N GLN A 85 4.67 -0.77 4.80
CA GLN A 85 3.84 -1.16 5.93
C GLN A 85 3.52 -2.65 5.89
N ALA A 86 3.94 -3.38 6.93
CA ALA A 86 3.63 -4.80 7.06
C ALA A 86 2.12 -5.03 7.18
N ASN A 87 1.63 -6.09 6.54
CA ASN A 87 0.23 -6.53 6.56
C ASN A 87 -0.77 -5.48 6.03
N SER A 88 -0.36 -4.68 5.05
CA SER A 88 -1.21 -3.70 4.38
C SER A 88 -1.02 -3.77 2.86
N TYR A 89 -1.95 -3.16 2.11
CA TYR A 89 -1.81 -2.92 0.69
C TYR A 89 -1.40 -1.47 0.42
N GLY A 90 -0.88 -1.19 -0.76
CA GLY A 90 -0.48 0.15 -1.14
C GLY A 90 -0.22 0.29 -2.64
N VAL A 91 -0.12 1.55 -3.07
CA VAL A 91 0.17 1.95 -4.45
C VAL A 91 1.38 2.86 -4.44
N GLY A 92 2.38 2.53 -5.26
CA GLY A 92 3.59 3.32 -5.45
C GLY A 92 3.40 4.34 -6.55
N PHE A 93 3.74 5.59 -6.26
CA PHE A 93 3.70 6.73 -7.17
C PHE A 93 5.08 7.37 -7.33
N THR A 94 5.22 8.13 -8.42
CA THR A 94 6.35 9.05 -8.63
C THR A 94 5.91 10.35 -9.27
N VAL A 95 6.63 11.44 -8.99
CA VAL A 95 6.59 12.70 -9.75
C VAL A 95 7.80 12.88 -10.68
N ASP A 96 8.73 11.92 -10.67
CA ASP A 96 9.95 11.89 -11.48
C ASP A 96 10.04 10.54 -12.22
N PRO A 97 9.19 10.33 -13.25
CA PRO A 97 9.05 9.03 -13.89
C PRO A 97 10.29 8.65 -14.71
N SER A 98 10.65 7.37 -14.67
CA SER A 98 11.66 6.82 -15.57
C SER A 98 11.14 6.76 -17.02
N PRO A 99 12.03 6.63 -18.03
CA PRO A 99 11.61 6.43 -19.42
C PRO A 99 10.65 5.24 -19.61
N GLU A 100 10.84 4.16 -18.86
CA GLU A 100 9.95 2.98 -18.90
C GLU A 100 8.53 3.30 -18.39
N VAL A 101 8.43 4.09 -17.32
CA VAL A 101 7.13 4.53 -16.77
C VAL A 101 6.43 5.47 -17.75
N LEU A 102 7.18 6.35 -18.42
CA LEU A 102 6.66 7.22 -19.47
C LEU A 102 6.16 6.42 -20.67
N GLU A 103 6.86 5.37 -21.07
CA GLU A 103 6.42 4.50 -22.16
C GLU A 103 5.14 3.74 -21.78
N ALA A 104 5.08 3.18 -20.57
CA ALA A 104 3.87 2.52 -20.07
C ALA A 104 2.66 3.47 -20.04
N ALA A 105 2.88 4.77 -19.77
CA ALA A 105 1.82 5.78 -19.73
C ALA A 105 1.06 5.91 -21.05
N ASN A 106 1.68 5.61 -22.20
CA ASN A 106 1.04 5.67 -23.53
C ASN A 106 -0.15 4.71 -23.66
N SER A 107 -0.13 3.59 -22.95
CA SER A 107 -1.19 2.56 -22.98
C SER A 107 -2.01 2.49 -21.68
N ALA A 108 -1.59 3.22 -20.64
CA ALA A 108 -2.21 3.13 -19.33
C ALA A 108 -3.56 3.85 -19.23
N GLY A 109 -3.95 4.68 -20.19
CA GLY A 109 -5.20 5.46 -20.18
C GLY A 109 -6.50 4.65 -20.04
N GLY A 110 -7.61 5.36 -19.86
CA GLY A 110 -8.95 4.78 -19.78
C GLY A 110 -10.00 5.76 -19.23
N TYR A 111 -11.28 5.38 -19.33
CA TYR A 111 -12.40 6.20 -18.84
C TYR A 111 -12.56 6.20 -17.31
N SER A 112 -11.92 5.26 -16.61
CA SER A 112 -11.98 5.14 -15.14
C SER A 112 -10.65 5.48 -14.47
N VAL A 113 -10.73 5.92 -13.21
CA VAL A 113 -9.56 6.15 -12.35
C VAL A 113 -8.97 4.81 -11.93
N SER A 114 -7.71 4.55 -12.28
CA SER A 114 -7.03 3.28 -12.01
C SER A 114 -5.98 3.41 -10.91
N ILE A 115 -5.76 2.32 -10.18
CA ILE A 115 -4.61 2.10 -9.30
C ILE A 115 -3.82 0.83 -9.66
N THR A 116 -4.17 0.20 -10.78
CA THR A 116 -3.73 -1.16 -11.13
C THR A 116 -2.82 -1.21 -12.37
N LYS A 117 -2.53 -0.07 -12.99
CA LYS A 117 -1.75 0.03 -14.22
C LYS A 117 -0.50 0.88 -14.02
N ILE A 118 0.68 0.32 -14.29
CA ILE A 118 1.93 1.07 -14.35
C ILE A 118 1.80 2.18 -15.40
N GLY A 119 2.32 3.36 -15.09
CA GLY A 119 2.27 4.52 -15.97
C GLY A 119 0.90 5.22 -15.98
N TYR A 120 -0.17 4.67 -15.39
CA TYR A 120 -1.42 5.43 -15.23
C TYR A 120 -1.10 6.66 -14.37
N ASN A 121 -1.61 7.82 -14.80
CA ASN A 121 -1.13 9.06 -14.22
C ASN A 121 -2.16 10.18 -14.33
N LEU A 122 -2.21 11.01 -13.28
CA LEU A 122 -3.07 12.18 -13.17
C LEU A 122 -2.25 13.37 -12.68
N SER A 123 -2.67 14.58 -13.00
CA SER A 123 -2.06 15.78 -12.39
C SER A 123 -2.37 15.85 -10.91
N VAL A 124 -1.49 16.51 -10.13
CA VAL A 124 -1.74 16.81 -8.72
C VAL A 124 -3.08 17.54 -8.55
N SER A 125 -3.40 18.51 -9.42
CA SER A 125 -4.66 19.27 -9.38
C SER A 125 -5.90 18.42 -9.65
N HIS A 126 -5.84 17.47 -10.60
CA HIS A 126 -6.95 16.55 -10.85
C HIS A 126 -7.12 15.64 -9.64
N SER A 127 -6.05 15.04 -9.15
CA SER A 127 -6.12 14.15 -7.99
C SER A 127 -6.63 14.83 -6.72
N GLN A 128 -6.38 16.14 -6.56
CA GLN A 128 -6.94 16.93 -5.45
C GLN A 128 -8.47 17.05 -5.51
N SER A 129 -9.10 17.01 -6.69
CA SER A 129 -10.56 17.08 -6.77
C SER A 129 -11.24 15.88 -6.12
N PHE A 130 -10.53 14.76 -5.95
CA PHE A 130 -11.03 13.59 -5.23
C PHE A 130 -11.02 13.75 -3.71
N CYS A 131 -10.34 14.77 -3.16
CA CYS A 131 -10.22 14.92 -1.72
C CYS A 131 -11.49 15.36 -1.00
N GLY A 132 -12.42 16.01 -1.71
CA GLY A 132 -13.74 16.39 -1.19
C GLY A 132 -14.87 15.42 -1.55
N ALA A 133 -14.62 14.44 -2.41
CA ALA A 133 -15.59 13.41 -2.73
C ALA A 133 -15.68 12.45 -1.52
N ASN A 134 -16.74 12.58 -0.71
CA ASN A 134 -17.17 11.53 0.21
C ASN A 134 -17.71 10.36 -0.61
N VAL A 135 -16.84 9.69 -1.37
CA VAL A 135 -17.16 8.43 -2.06
C VAL A 135 -17.09 7.31 -1.04
N LEU A 136 -18.19 7.16 -0.31
CA LEU A 136 -18.61 5.87 0.22
C LEU A 136 -18.85 4.98 -1.00
N PHE A 137 -18.06 3.92 -1.14
CA PHE A 137 -18.36 2.83 -2.05
C PHE A 137 -19.21 1.80 -1.30
#